data_AF-A0A6A4YK71-F1
#
_entry.id   AF-A0A6A4YK71-F1
#
_cell.length_a   1.000
_cell.length_b   1.000
_cell.length_c   1.000
_cell.angle_alpha   90.00
_cell.angle_beta   90.00
_cell.angle_gamma   90.00
#
_symmetry.space_group_name_H-M   'P 1'
#
loop_
_entity.id
_entity.type
_entity.pdbx_description
1 polymer ?
#
loop_
_entity_poly.entity_id
_entity_poly.type
_entity_poly.pdbx_seq_one_letter_code
_entity_poly.pdbx_strand_id
1 'polypeptide(L)' 'LFLLPPQKKQVQELKARGIKSKLAGIILIVLFFSLLTFSVTTNIMSIYPSTKCYRIAGGNGKLDVKTGKCSLPAPKK' A
#
# COMPACT_ATOMS: atom_id res chain seq x y z
N LEU A 1 -29.40 19.56 5.63
CA LEU A 1 -29.35 18.31 4.84
C LEU A 1 -30.50 18.35 3.82
N PHE A 2 -30.32 18.99 2.67
CA PHE A 2 -31.43 19.36 1.76
C PHE A 2 -31.84 18.24 0.79
N LEU A 3 -30.91 17.35 0.44
CA LEU A 3 -31.13 16.32 -0.60
C LEU A 3 -31.73 15.00 -0.07
N LEU A 4 -31.89 14.83 1.25
CA LEU A 4 -32.35 13.55 1.81
C LEU A 4 -33.88 13.56 2.01
N PRO A 5 -34.63 12.57 1.47
CA PRO A 5 -36.07 12.51 1.63
C PRO A 5 -36.49 12.43 3.11
N PRO A 6 -37.55 13.14 3.52
CA PRO A 6 -37.98 13.28 4.92
C PRO A 6 -38.48 11.97 5.55
N GLN A 7 -38.68 10.92 4.75
CA GLN A 7 -39.12 9.59 5.20
C GLN A 7 -37.99 8.79 5.88
N LYS A 8 -36.72 9.22 5.75
CA LYS A 8 -35.53 8.52 6.27
C LYS A 8 -34.89 9.26 7.45
N LYS A 9 -35.71 9.69 8.42
CA LYS A 9 -35.28 10.51 9.58
C LYS A 9 -34.15 9.87 10.40
N GLN A 10 -34.21 8.56 10.64
CA GLN A 10 -33.17 7.84 11.37
C GLN A 10 -31.81 7.89 10.65
N VAL A 11 -31.82 7.77 9.32
CA VAL A 11 -30.61 7.89 8.49
C VAL A 11 -30.07 9.32 8.49
N GLN A 12 -30.98 10.30 8.57
CA GLN A 12 -30.66 11.72 8.70
C GLN A 12 -29.97 12.03 10.04
N GLU A 13 -30.49 11.49 11.13
CA GLU A 13 -29.87 11.60 12.46
C GLU A 13 -28.55 10.85 12.54
N LEU A 14 -28.46 9.64 11.96
CA LEU A 14 -27.21 8.90 11.87
C LEU A 14 -26.17 9.62 11.01
N LYS A 15 -26.54 10.34 9.96
CA LYS A 15 -25.58 11.18 9.20
C LYS A 15 -25.19 12.45 9.97
N ALA A 16 -26.13 13.07 10.70
CA ALA A 16 -25.86 14.26 11.49
C ALA A 16 -24.95 13.97 12.70
N ARG A 17 -25.29 12.91 13.44
CA ARG A 17 -24.66 12.46 14.68
C ARG A 17 -23.62 11.33 14.48
N GLY A 18 -23.45 10.87 13.25
CA GLY A 18 -22.55 9.77 12.91
C GLY A 18 -21.12 10.02 13.36
N ILE A 19 -20.38 8.92 13.51
CA ILE A 19 -19.01 8.94 14.05
C ILE A 19 -18.10 9.74 13.10
N LYS A 20 -17.74 10.95 13.53
CA LYS A 20 -16.74 11.81 12.89
C LYS A 20 -15.46 11.77 13.73
N SER A 21 -14.80 10.61 13.74
CA SER A 21 -13.53 10.48 14.47
C SER A 21 -12.38 10.99 13.62
N LYS A 22 -11.91 12.21 13.93
CA LYS A 22 -10.72 12.80 13.29
C LYS A 22 -9.50 11.90 13.44
N LEU A 23 -9.36 11.28 14.62
CA LEU A 23 -8.26 10.36 14.91
C LEU A 23 -8.30 9.12 14.01
N ALA A 24 -9.47 8.47 13.89
CA ALA A 24 -9.61 7.30 13.03
C ALA A 24 -9.35 7.64 11.55
N GLY A 25 -9.79 8.81 11.10
CA GLY A 25 -9.50 9.31 9.74
C GLY A 25 -8.00 9.50 9.50
N ILE A 26 -7.28 10.10 10.45
CA ILE A 26 -5.82 10.31 10.35
C ILE A 26 -5.10 8.96 10.30
N ILE A 27 -5.43 8.03 11.20
CA ILE A 27 -4.82 6.69 11.23
C ILE A 27 -5.05 5.97 9.89
N LEU A 28 -6.27 6.03 9.36
CA LEU A 28 -6.61 5.41 8.08
C LEU A 28 -5.81 6.00 6.92
N ILE A 29 -5.67 7.33 6.84
CA ILE A 29 -4.87 7.99 5.79
C ILE A 29 -3.41 7.58 5.87
N VAL A 30 -2.81 7.61 7.07
CA VAL A 30 -1.40 7.25 7.28
C VAL A 30 -1.15 5.79 6.91
N LEU A 31 -2.02 4.89 7.36
CA LEU A 31 -1.93 3.45 7.07
C LEU A 31 -2.14 3.16 5.58
N PHE A 32 -3.10 3.82 4.94
CA PHE A 32 -3.34 3.66 3.51
C PHE A 32 -2.13 4.14 2.69
N PHE A 33 -1.56 5.29 3.05
CA PHE A 33 -0.40 5.85 2.36
C PHE A 33 0.86 4.98 2.54
N SER A 34 1.08 4.44 3.73
CA SER A 34 2.21 3.53 3.98
C SER A 34 2.08 2.22 3.22
N LEU A 35 0.88 1.63 3.17
CA LEU A 35 0.63 0.42 2.38
C LEU A 35 0.77 0.66 0.88
N LEU A 36 0.29 1.81 0.38
CA LEU A 36 0.43 2.18 -1.03
C LEU A 36 1.89 2.33 -1.43
N THR A 37 2.67 3.09 -0.65
CA THR A 37 4.10 3.29 -0.92
C THR A 37 4.87 1.97 -0.83
N PHE A 38 4.57 1.13 0.17
CA PHE A 38 5.15 -0.21 0.30
C PHE A 38 4.79 -1.13 -0.88
N SER A 39 3.54 -1.10 -1.34
CA SER A 39 3.09 -1.88 -2.49
C SER A 39 3.81 -1.44 -3.77
N VAL A 40 3.83 -0.14 -4.06
CA VAL A 40 4.48 0.40 -5.27
C VAL A 40 5.98 0.10 -5.26
N THR A 41 6.66 0.33 -4.13
CA THR A 41 8.10 0.04 -4.01
C THR A 41 8.40 -1.44 -4.18
N THR A 42 7.62 -2.34 -3.58
CA THR A 42 7.79 -3.79 -3.73
C THR A 42 7.62 -4.24 -5.18
N ASN A 43 6.61 -3.69 -5.89
CA ASN A 43 6.39 -3.97 -7.30
C ASN A 43 7.57 -3.52 -8.17
N ILE A 44 8.09 -2.31 -7.95
CA ILE A 44 9.28 -1.80 -8.67
C ILE A 44 10.50 -2.68 -8.38
N MET A 45 10.67 -3.09 -7.12
CA MET A 45 11.80 -3.90 -6.67
C MET A 45 11.80 -5.30 -7.29
N SER A 46 10.61 -5.83 -7.65
CA SER A 46 10.42 -7.09 -8.38
C SER A 46 10.72 -6.99 -9.88
N ILE A 47 10.77 -5.78 -10.44
CA ILE A 47 11.10 -5.56 -11.86
C ILE A 47 12.60 -5.26 -12.04
N TYR A 48 13.27 -4.72 -11.02
CA TYR A 48 14.70 -4.38 -11.12
C TYR A 48 15.63 -5.58 -10.86
N PRO A 49 16.51 -5.97 -11.79
CA PRO A 49 17.35 -7.17 -11.65
C PRO A 49 18.30 -7.10 -10.44
N SER A 50 18.73 -5.90 -10.04
CA SER A 50 19.59 -5.69 -8.87
C SER A 50 18.89 -5.80 -7.52
N THR A 51 17.55 -5.87 -7.49
CA THR A 51 16.76 -5.90 -6.24
C THR A 51 15.73 -7.04 -6.19
N LYS A 52 15.53 -7.75 -7.30
CA LYS A 52 14.64 -8.92 -7.41
C LYS A 52 14.94 -10.05 -6.44
N CYS A 53 16.18 -10.17 -5.99
CA CYS A 53 16.57 -11.27 -5.10
C CYS A 53 16.09 -11.07 -3.66
N TYR A 54 15.67 -9.87 -3.26
CA TYR A 54 15.15 -9.62 -1.92
C TYR A 54 13.83 -10.40 -1.69
N ARG A 55 13.70 -11.02 -0.51
CA ARG A 55 12.47 -11.77 -0.13
C ARG A 55 11.21 -10.93 -0.21
N ILE A 56 11.32 -9.65 0.13
CA ILE A 56 10.21 -8.69 0.08
C ILE A 56 9.69 -8.53 -1.35
N ALA A 57 10.56 -8.64 -2.36
CA ALA A 57 10.20 -8.57 -3.78
C ALA A 57 9.76 -9.93 -4.38
N GLY A 58 9.62 -10.97 -3.55
CA GLY A 58 9.27 -12.33 -3.98
C GLY A 58 10.47 -13.21 -4.39
N GLY A 59 11.71 -12.76 -4.15
CA GLY A 59 12.92 -13.49 -4.50
C GLY A 59 13.42 -14.48 -3.45
N ASN A 60 14.40 -15.31 -3.83
CA ASN A 60 14.96 -16.38 -2.99
C ASN A 60 15.84 -15.89 -1.80
N GLY A 61 16.08 -14.58 -1.67
CA GLY A 61 16.88 -14.00 -0.59
C GLY A 61 18.37 -14.33 -0.67
N LYS A 62 18.87 -14.80 -1.82
CA LYS A 62 20.27 -15.14 -2.04
C LYS A 62 20.97 -13.97 -2.73
N LEU A 63 21.94 -13.38 -2.02
CA LEU A 63 22.88 -12.41 -2.57
C LEU A 63 24.13 -13.16 -3.06
N ASP A 64 24.73 -12.67 -4.14
CA ASP A 64 25.95 -13.25 -4.68
C ASP A 64 27.11 -13.01 -3.70
N VAL A 65 27.77 -14.08 -3.24
CA VAL A 65 28.80 -14.02 -2.17
C VAL A 65 30.05 -13.24 -2.61
N LYS A 66 30.26 -13.10 -3.93
CA LYS A 66 31.42 -12.40 -4.51
C LYS A 66 31.20 -10.89 -4.66
N THR A 67 29.96 -10.45 -4.81
CA THR A 67 29.65 -9.05 -5.19
C THR A 67 28.69 -8.37 -4.22
N GLY A 68 28.06 -9.11 -3.31
CA GLY A 68 27.07 -8.61 -2.35
C GLY A 68 25.76 -8.10 -2.97
N LYS A 69 25.55 -8.35 -4.27
CA LYS A 69 24.41 -7.84 -5.06
C LYS A 69 23.50 -9.00 -5.51
N CYS A 70 22.27 -8.70 -5.92
CA CYS A 70 21.43 -9.69 -6.60
C CYS A 70 22.10 -10.15 -7.90
N SER A 71 22.04 -11.46 -8.18
CA SER A 71 22.54 -12.02 -9.43
C SER A 71 21.80 -11.39 -10.62
N LEU A 72 22.56 -10.75 -11.50
CA LEU A 72 22.01 -10.19 -12.73
C LEU A 72 21.79 -11.32 -13.73
N PRO A 73 20.66 -11.35 -14.45
CA PRO A 73 20.53 -12.26 -15.59
C PRO A 73 21.64 -11.94 -16.60
N ALA A 74 22.24 -12.97 -17.18
CA ALA A 74 23.29 -12.80 -18.17
C ALA A 74 22.82 -11.86 -19.30
N PRO A 75 23.66 -10.95 -19.80
CA PRO A 75 23.29 -10.09 -20.92
C PRO A 75 22.89 -10.98 -22.10
N LYS A 76 21.65 -10.86 -22.57
CA LYS A 76 21.24 -11.51 -23.83
C LYS A 76 22.07 -10.89 -24.95
N LYS A 77 22.83 -11.73 -25.66
CA LYS A 77 23.53 -11.38 -26.90
C LYS A 77 22.54 -10.94 -27.97
#